data_AF-A0A937DEJ6-F1
#
_entry.id   AF-A0A937DEJ6-F1
#
_cell.length_a   1.000
_cell.length_b   1.000
_cell.length_c   1.000
_cell.angle_alpha   90.00
_cell.angle_beta   90.00
_cell.angle_gamma   90.00
#
_symmetry.space_group_name_H-M   'P 1'
#
loop_
_entity.id
_entity.type
_entity.pdbx_description
1 polymer ?
#
loop_
_entity_poly.entity_id
_entity_poly.type
_entity_poly.pdbx_seq_one_letter_code
_entity_poly.pdbx_strand_id
1 'polypeptide(L)'
;MRTLLACTVLTLAATAVHAGPSVKTLAQFDLGYAKCEARFEHMKGRADDAYLALWKIKADDQQRAELAKQRSTPRYREERSKAQKAMAKPSPALEDKLNKQCSATWSELQRADRPVNMASGKPSSAAAPSAAKPAASSDKK
;
A
#
# COMPACT_ATOMS: atom_id res chain seq x y z
N MET A 1 41.17 -13.25 -17.95
CA MET A 1 39.83 -12.77 -18.37
C MET A 1 38.91 -12.81 -17.14
N ARG A 2 38.58 -11.66 -16.55
CA ARG A 2 37.66 -11.54 -15.41
C ARG A 2 36.34 -11.01 -15.92
N THR A 3 35.35 -11.90 -16.03
CA THR A 3 34.00 -11.56 -16.45
C THR A 3 33.29 -10.86 -15.29
N LEU A 4 33.14 -9.55 -15.37
CA LEU A 4 32.32 -8.76 -14.45
C LEU A 4 30.84 -9.09 -14.75
N LEU A 5 30.25 -9.95 -13.93
CA LEU A 5 28.80 -10.14 -13.88
C LEU A 5 28.16 -8.87 -13.32
N ALA A 6 27.52 -8.12 -14.21
CA ALA A 6 26.70 -6.97 -13.87
C ALA A 6 25.52 -7.41 -12.99
N CYS A 7 25.62 -7.15 -11.68
CA CYS A 7 24.49 -7.18 -10.76
C CYS A 7 23.53 -6.03 -11.10
N THR A 8 22.64 -6.25 -12.07
CA THR A 8 21.49 -5.37 -12.28
C THR A 8 20.48 -5.63 -11.16
N VAL A 9 20.64 -4.89 -10.07
CA VAL A 9 19.70 -4.83 -8.95
C VAL A 9 18.36 -4.34 -9.50
N LEU A 10 17.41 -5.26 -9.65
CA LEU A 10 16.04 -4.96 -10.03
C LEU A 10 15.35 -4.27 -8.83
N THR A 11 15.46 -2.93 -8.78
CA THR A 11 14.71 -2.03 -7.89
C THR A 11 13.26 -1.94 -8.36
N LEU A 12 12.51 -3.05 -8.26
CA LEU A 12 11.19 -3.15 -8.89
C LEU A 12 10.02 -2.52 -8.11
N ALA A 13 10.27 -1.86 -6.98
CA ALA A 13 9.18 -1.32 -6.15
C ALA A 13 9.44 0.03 -5.48
N ALA A 14 10.70 0.39 -5.20
CA ALA A 14 11.00 1.68 -4.58
C ALA A 14 11.07 2.84 -5.59
N THR A 15 11.21 2.54 -6.89
CA THR A 15 11.31 3.55 -7.96
C THR A 15 9.99 3.85 -8.64
N ALA A 16 8.93 3.08 -8.35
CA ALA A 16 7.61 3.31 -8.94
C ALA A 16 7.09 4.71 -8.62
N VAL A 17 7.39 5.26 -7.43
CA VAL A 17 6.91 6.58 -6.99
C VAL A 17 7.36 7.74 -7.90
N HIS A 18 8.45 7.60 -8.67
CA HIS A 18 8.97 8.67 -9.53
C HIS A 18 8.49 8.64 -10.99
N ALA A 19 7.86 7.55 -11.46
CA ALA A 19 7.46 7.41 -12.86
C ALA A 19 6.00 7.80 -13.15
N GLY A 20 5.20 8.09 -12.12
CA GLY A 20 3.77 8.37 -12.24
C GLY A 20 2.94 7.14 -12.66
N PRO A 21 1.60 7.26 -12.64
CA PRO A 21 0.71 6.19 -13.06
C PRO A 21 0.90 5.91 -14.57
N SER A 22 1.17 4.66 -14.91
CA SER A 22 1.35 4.21 -16.30
C SER A 22 0.86 2.77 -16.48
N VAL A 23 0.68 2.35 -17.74
CA VAL A 23 0.32 0.96 -18.07
C VAL A 23 1.32 -0.05 -17.50
N LYS A 24 2.61 0.31 -17.47
CA LYS A 24 3.67 -0.54 -16.93
C LYS A 24 3.54 -0.70 -15.42
N THR A 25 3.35 0.41 -14.69
CA THR A 25 3.21 0.38 -13.23
C THR A 25 1.92 -0.33 -12.83
N LEU A 26 0.83 -0.18 -13.59
CA LEU A 26 -0.42 -0.90 -13.39
C LEU A 26 -0.21 -2.42 -13.54
N ALA A 27 0.45 -2.86 -14.61
CA ALA A 27 0.70 -4.28 -14.84
C ALA A 27 1.58 -4.93 -13.75
N GLN A 28 2.60 -4.21 -13.27
CA GLN A 28 3.45 -4.65 -12.17
C GLN A 28 2.68 -4.69 -10.84
N PHE A 29 1.90 -3.65 -10.58
CA PHE A 29 1.07 -3.55 -9.38
C PHE A 29 0.05 -4.68 -9.33
N ASP A 30 -0.74 -4.88 -10.37
CA ASP A 30 -1.79 -5.89 -10.39
C ASP A 30 -1.21 -7.32 -10.23
N LEU A 31 0.02 -7.57 -10.68
CA LEU A 31 0.70 -8.85 -10.46
C LEU A 31 1.09 -9.03 -8.98
N GLY A 32 1.66 -8.00 -8.36
CA GLY A 32 2.01 -8.03 -6.94
C GLY A 32 0.76 -8.11 -6.06
N TYR A 33 -0.28 -7.35 -6.39
CA TYR A 33 -1.52 -7.28 -5.64
C TYR A 33 -2.29 -8.60 -5.66
N ALA A 34 -2.30 -9.32 -6.78
CA ALA A 34 -2.90 -10.66 -6.85
C ALA A 34 -2.28 -11.64 -5.83
N LYS A 35 -0.99 -11.49 -5.50
CA LYS A 35 -0.34 -12.28 -4.44
C LYS A 35 -0.80 -11.84 -3.05
N CYS A 36 -1.06 -10.56 -2.85
CA CYS A 36 -1.65 -10.04 -1.61
C CYS A 36 -3.07 -10.57 -1.41
N GLU A 37 -3.91 -10.56 -2.46
CA GLU A 37 -5.28 -11.09 -2.41
C GLU A 37 -5.33 -12.59 -2.12
N ALA A 38 -4.38 -13.35 -2.64
CA ALA A 38 -4.26 -14.78 -2.37
C ALA A 38 -3.93 -15.09 -0.89
N ARG A 39 -3.40 -14.11 -0.15
CA ARG A 39 -2.95 -14.28 1.24
C ARG A 39 -3.85 -13.58 2.26
N PHE A 40 -4.48 -12.48 1.87
CA PHE A 40 -5.23 -11.60 2.76
C PHE A 40 -6.63 -11.36 2.22
N GLU A 41 -7.63 -12.03 2.81
CA GLU A 41 -9.04 -11.93 2.39
C GLU A 41 -9.56 -10.49 2.34
N HIS A 42 -9.16 -9.64 3.29
CA HIS A 42 -9.62 -8.26 3.38
C HIS A 42 -9.14 -7.36 2.22
N MET A 43 -8.16 -7.81 1.44
CA MET A 43 -7.64 -7.08 0.28
C MET A 43 -8.36 -7.45 -1.03
N LYS A 44 -9.18 -8.52 -1.03
CA LYS A 44 -9.82 -9.00 -2.25
C LYS A 44 -10.74 -7.96 -2.88
N GLY A 45 -10.61 -7.82 -4.20
CA GLY A 45 -11.43 -6.91 -5.00
C GLY A 45 -11.11 -5.44 -4.81
N ARG A 46 -10.02 -5.10 -4.10
CA ARG A 46 -9.63 -3.72 -3.81
C ARG A 46 -8.40 -3.25 -4.61
N ALA A 47 -8.01 -3.98 -5.65
CA ALA A 47 -6.83 -3.68 -6.46
C ALA A 47 -6.88 -2.27 -7.08
N ASP A 48 -8.01 -1.88 -7.65
CA ASP A 48 -8.17 -0.57 -8.29
C ASP A 48 -8.08 0.57 -7.29
N ASP A 49 -8.82 0.47 -6.18
CA ASP A 49 -8.79 1.47 -5.12
C ASP A 49 -7.38 1.59 -4.53
N ALA A 50 -6.70 0.46 -4.32
CA ALA A 50 -5.34 0.43 -3.80
C ALA A 50 -4.32 1.05 -4.77
N TYR A 51 -4.46 0.80 -6.07
CA TYR A 51 -3.61 1.43 -7.08
C TYR A 51 -3.83 2.94 -7.11
N LEU A 52 -5.09 3.38 -7.12
CA LEU A 52 -5.43 4.81 -7.14
C LEU A 52 -4.96 5.51 -5.85
N ALA A 53 -5.13 4.88 -4.69
CA ALA A 53 -4.65 5.39 -3.41
C ALA A 53 -3.12 5.59 -3.37
N LEU A 54 -2.35 4.65 -3.95
CA LEU A 54 -0.89 4.77 -4.08
C LEU A 54 -0.47 6.06 -4.81
N TRP A 55 -1.27 6.47 -5.80
CA TRP A 55 -1.05 7.67 -6.59
C TRP A 55 -1.80 8.90 -6.08
N LYS A 56 -2.48 8.78 -4.92
CA LYS A 56 -3.34 9.82 -4.34
C LYS A 56 -4.44 10.30 -5.30
N ILE A 57 -4.90 9.40 -6.16
CA ILE A 57 -6.01 9.63 -7.10
C ILE A 57 -7.30 9.19 -6.43
N LYS A 58 -8.37 9.95 -6.62
CA LYS A 58 -9.70 9.59 -6.12
C LYS A 58 -10.22 8.33 -6.81
N ALA A 59 -10.69 7.37 -6.03
CA ALA A 59 -11.29 6.13 -6.55
C ALA A 59 -12.76 6.33 -6.92
N ASP A 60 -13.00 6.97 -8.07
CA ASP A 60 -14.31 7.07 -8.69
C ASP A 60 -14.47 6.11 -9.89
N ASP A 61 -15.70 5.99 -10.39
CA ASP A 61 -16.03 5.07 -11.49
C ASP A 61 -15.31 5.43 -12.79
N GLN A 62 -15.02 6.72 -13.01
CA GLN A 62 -14.29 7.16 -14.20
C GLN A 62 -12.84 6.67 -14.15
N GLN A 63 -12.17 6.81 -13.00
CA GLN A 63 -10.80 6.32 -12.84
C GLN A 63 -10.73 4.80 -12.93
N ARG A 64 -11.69 4.08 -12.32
CA ARG A 64 -11.78 2.62 -12.46
C ARG A 64 -11.99 2.17 -13.91
N ALA A 65 -12.85 2.87 -14.65
CA ALA A 65 -13.06 2.60 -16.07
C ALA A 65 -11.80 2.83 -16.91
N GLU A 66 -11.02 3.88 -16.60
CA GLU A 66 -9.75 4.13 -17.28
C GLU A 66 -8.72 3.02 -16.99
N LEU A 67 -8.63 2.52 -15.75
CA LEU A 67 -7.79 1.37 -15.44
C LEU A 67 -8.23 0.12 -16.22
N ALA A 68 -9.53 -0.16 -16.27
CA ALA A 68 -10.07 -1.27 -17.06
C ALA A 68 -9.73 -1.14 -18.56
N LYS A 69 -9.82 0.08 -19.11
CA LYS A 69 -9.40 0.38 -20.48
C LYS A 69 -7.91 0.14 -20.68
N GLN A 70 -7.05 0.55 -19.75
CA GLN A 70 -5.61 0.27 -19.85
C GLN A 70 -5.33 -1.23 -19.86
N ARG A 71 -6.05 -2.01 -19.05
CA ARG A 71 -5.92 -3.48 -18.99
C ARG A 71 -6.34 -4.20 -20.27
N SER A 72 -7.21 -3.60 -21.08
CA SER A 72 -7.62 -4.20 -22.37
C SER A 72 -6.56 -4.05 -23.47
N THR A 73 -5.58 -3.15 -23.28
CA THR A 73 -4.57 -2.86 -24.30
C THR A 73 -3.54 -3.99 -24.48
N PRO A 74 -2.98 -4.18 -25.69
CA PRO A 74 -1.86 -5.11 -25.91
C PRO A 74 -0.63 -4.76 -25.08
N ARG A 75 -0.33 -3.47 -24.95
CA ARG A 75 0.79 -2.96 -24.15
C ARG A 75 0.72 -3.44 -22.69
N TYR A 76 -0.47 -3.45 -22.10
CA TYR A 76 -0.64 -3.97 -20.76
C TYR A 76 -0.30 -5.46 -20.67
N ARG A 77 -0.76 -6.28 -21.63
CA ARG A 77 -0.45 -7.72 -21.64
C ARG A 77 1.04 -8.00 -21.75
N GLU A 78 1.75 -7.23 -22.57
CA GLU A 78 3.21 -7.32 -22.69
C GLU A 78 3.92 -6.97 -21.38
N GLU A 79 3.56 -5.85 -20.74
CA GLU A 79 4.15 -5.45 -19.46
C GLU A 79 3.80 -6.44 -18.34
N ARG A 80 2.59 -7.00 -18.34
CA ARG A 80 2.17 -8.04 -17.40
C ARG A 80 3.01 -9.31 -17.58
N SER A 81 3.28 -9.71 -18.82
CA SER A 81 4.15 -10.86 -19.13
C SER A 81 5.60 -10.62 -18.67
N LYS A 82 6.14 -9.42 -18.94
CA LYS A 82 7.49 -9.02 -18.47
C LYS A 82 7.57 -9.06 -16.94
N ALA A 83 6.57 -8.53 -16.25
CA ALA A 83 6.50 -8.55 -14.79
C ALA A 83 6.43 -9.98 -14.24
N GLN A 84 5.66 -10.88 -14.87
CA GLN A 84 5.58 -12.29 -14.48
C GLN A 84 6.94 -12.98 -14.57
N LYS A 85 7.67 -12.77 -15.67
CA LYS A 85 9.02 -13.33 -15.84
C LYS A 85 9.99 -12.82 -14.77
N ALA A 86 9.89 -11.55 -14.38
CA ALA A 86 10.71 -10.99 -13.32
C ALA A 86 10.40 -11.59 -11.93
N MET A 87 9.16 -12.02 -11.69
CA MET A 87 8.73 -12.64 -10.44
C MET A 87 8.71 -14.18 -10.47
N ALA A 88 9.19 -14.80 -11.55
CA ALA A 88 9.12 -16.25 -11.74
C ALA A 88 10.02 -17.06 -10.81
N LYS A 89 11.04 -16.43 -10.22
CA LYS A 89 11.95 -17.09 -9.28
C LYS A 89 11.49 -16.85 -7.84
N PRO A 90 10.95 -17.87 -7.15
CA PRO A 90 10.59 -17.74 -5.74
C PRO A 90 11.87 -17.56 -4.91
N SER A 91 11.81 -16.68 -3.91
CA SER A 91 12.86 -16.56 -2.90
C SER A 91 12.27 -16.04 -1.59
N PRO A 92 12.77 -16.46 -0.42
CA PRO A 92 12.28 -15.95 0.86
C PRO A 92 12.36 -14.42 0.97
N ALA A 93 13.44 -13.83 0.45
CA ALA A 93 13.61 -12.38 0.41
C ALA A 93 12.58 -11.65 -0.48
N LEU A 94 12.07 -12.31 -1.53
CA LEU A 94 10.97 -11.77 -2.34
C LEU A 94 9.66 -11.83 -1.57
N GLU A 95 9.39 -12.93 -0.86
CA GLU A 95 8.19 -13.10 -0.03
C GLU A 95 8.12 -12.06 1.10
N ASP A 96 9.24 -11.82 1.80
CA ASP A 96 9.31 -10.79 2.85
C ASP A 96 9.05 -9.39 2.28
N LYS A 97 9.57 -9.10 1.08
CA LYS A 97 9.32 -7.83 0.40
C LYS A 97 7.85 -7.71 0.00
N LEU A 98 7.25 -8.77 -0.56
CA LEU A 98 5.84 -8.79 -0.91
C LEU A 98 4.95 -8.57 0.32
N ASN A 99 5.23 -9.22 1.44
CA ASN A 99 4.48 -9.02 2.69
C ASN A 99 4.53 -7.55 3.16
N LYS A 100 5.72 -6.93 3.12
CA LYS A 100 5.88 -5.50 3.45
C LYS A 100 5.15 -4.61 2.46
N GLN A 101 5.12 -4.96 1.18
CA GLN A 101 4.36 -4.23 0.18
C GLN A 101 2.86 -4.35 0.42
N CYS A 102 2.33 -5.55 0.68
CA CYS A 102 0.91 -5.75 0.94
C CYS A 102 0.42 -4.91 2.13
N SER A 103 1.16 -4.92 3.25
CA SER A 103 0.81 -4.14 4.44
C SER A 103 0.91 -2.63 4.21
N ALA A 104 1.93 -2.17 3.49
CA ALA A 104 2.07 -0.76 3.12
C ALA A 104 0.94 -0.30 2.21
N THR A 105 0.64 -1.05 1.14
CA THR A 105 -0.44 -0.74 0.20
C THR A 105 -1.80 -0.73 0.91
N TRP A 106 -2.05 -1.68 1.80
CA TRP A 106 -3.27 -1.69 2.59
C TRP A 106 -3.38 -0.47 3.51
N SER A 107 -2.27 -0.07 4.15
CA SER A 107 -2.25 1.13 4.99
C SER A 107 -2.57 2.41 4.22
N GLU A 108 -2.09 2.53 2.97
CA GLU A 108 -2.43 3.66 2.11
C GLU A 108 -3.90 3.65 1.69
N LEU A 109 -4.44 2.48 1.37
CA LEU A 109 -5.87 2.34 1.07
C LEU A 109 -6.75 2.75 2.26
N GLN A 110 -6.41 2.28 3.48
CA GLN A 110 -7.12 2.69 4.70
C GLN A 110 -7.03 4.20 4.97
N ARG A 111 -5.91 4.84 4.60
CA ARG A 111 -5.75 6.31 4.71
C ARG A 111 -6.65 7.03 3.71
N ALA A 112 -6.78 6.51 2.49
CA ALA A 112 -7.63 7.07 1.45
C ALA A 112 -9.13 6.89 1.78
N ASP A 113 -9.51 5.77 2.39
CA ASP A 113 -10.89 5.47 2.80
C ASP A 113 -11.34 6.22 4.05
N ARG A 114 -10.40 6.82 4.81
CA ARG A 114 -10.76 7.51 6.05
C ARG A 114 -11.64 8.72 5.74
N PRO A 115 -12.81 8.85 6.38
CA PRO A 115 -13.67 10.00 6.18
C PRO A 115 -12.95 11.28 6.64
N VAL A 116 -12.95 12.30 5.77
CA VAL A 116 -12.31 13.62 5.98
C VAL A 116 -12.81 14.32 7.26
N ASN A 117 -13.96 13.93 7.80
CA ASN A 117 -14.53 14.46 9.04
C ASN A 117 -13.75 14.14 10.32
N MET A 118 -12.70 13.31 10.26
CA MET A 118 -11.78 13.11 11.39
C MET A 118 -10.47 13.92 11.29
N ALA A 119 -10.24 14.65 10.19
CA ALA A 119 -9.01 15.41 9.95
C ALA A 119 -9.12 16.91 10.30
N SER A 120 -10.30 17.41 10.70
CA SER A 120 -10.53 18.80 11.13
C SER A 120 -10.73 18.97 12.63
N GLY A 121 -10.31 18.00 13.44
CA GLY A 121 -10.19 18.15 14.88
C GLY A 121 -8.95 18.98 15.23
N LYS A 122 -9.13 20.29 15.40
CA LYS A 122 -8.29 21.17 16.23
C LYS A 122 -7.76 20.38 17.45
N PRO A 123 -6.47 20.44 17.83
CA PRO A 123 -6.03 19.81 19.07
C PRO A 123 -6.78 20.48 20.22
N SER A 124 -7.78 19.79 20.75
CA SER A 124 -8.54 20.26 21.90
C SER A 124 -7.66 20.05 23.12
N SER A 125 -6.78 21.03 23.36
CA SER A 125 -6.13 21.22 24.64
C SER A 125 -7.16 21.78 25.61
N ALA A 126 -7.75 20.90 26.42
CA ALA A 126 -8.41 21.15 27.71
C ALA A 126 -8.96 19.79 28.21
N ALA A 127 -8.65 19.22 29.37
CA ALA A 127 -7.92 19.68 30.53
C ALA A 127 -7.43 18.46 31.33
N ALA A 128 -6.20 18.49 31.83
CA ALA A 128 -5.87 17.92 33.14
C ALA A 128 -5.95 19.07 34.16
N PRO A 129 -5.87 18.85 35.48
CA PRO A 129 -6.37 17.77 36.35
C PRO A 129 -7.26 18.37 37.47
N SER A 130 -7.95 17.54 38.27
CA SER A 130 -8.15 17.71 39.73
C SER A 130 -9.41 17.01 40.24
N ALA A 131 -9.22 16.10 41.19
CA ALA A 131 -10.02 16.14 42.41
C ALA A 131 -9.11 15.69 43.57
N ALA A 132 -8.85 16.65 44.44
CA ALA A 132 -7.99 16.53 45.60
C ALA A 132 -8.65 15.74 46.74
N LYS A 133 -7.76 15.19 47.57
CA LYS A 133 -7.93 14.61 48.90
C LYS A 133 -8.60 15.59 49.89
N PRO A 134 -9.26 15.09 50.96
CA PRO A 134 -8.68 15.25 52.32
C PRO A 134 -8.84 13.95 53.15
N ALA A 135 -7.81 13.40 53.79
CA ALA A 135 -7.25 13.74 55.11
C ALA A 135 -8.19 13.42 56.29
N ALA A 136 -7.89 12.34 57.03
CA ALA A 136 -8.00 12.28 58.48
C ALA A 136 -7.14 11.11 59.02
N SER A 137 -6.48 11.38 60.13
CA SER A 137 -5.48 10.59 60.85
C SER A 137 -6.11 9.82 62.02
N SER A 138 -5.36 8.85 62.54
CA SER A 138 -5.25 8.45 63.95
C SER A 138 -6.01 7.22 64.49
N ASP A 139 -5.18 6.26 64.94
CA ASP A 139 -5.16 5.55 66.24
C ASP A 139 -6.12 4.40 66.61
N LYS A 140 -5.46 3.31 67.06
CA LYS A 140 -5.81 2.33 68.11
C LYS A 140 -7.08 1.46 68.00
N LYS A 141 -6.87 0.14 67.98
CA LYS A 141 -7.10 -0.73 69.14
C LYS A 141 -6.27 -2.00 69.10
#